data_AF-A0A9X3LU13-F1
#
_entry.id   AF-A0A9X3LU13-F1
#
_cell.length_a   1.000
_cell.length_b   1.000
_cell.length_c   1.000
_cell.angle_alpha   90.00
_cell.angle_beta   90.00
_cell.angle_gamma   90.00
#
_symmetry.space_group_name_H-M   'P 1'
#
loop_
_entity.id
_entity.type
_entity.pdbx_description
1 polymer ?
#
loop_
_entity_poly.entity_id
_entity_poly.type
_entity_poly.pdbx_seq_one_letter_code
_entity_poly.pdbx_strand_id
1 'polypeptide(L)'
;MSHVIRPQMFRNVSASPKDPISSWPYEVYVATLQYGNVFDWRVFAEEIRRDPWGEVAELMNSVVHELPNLDASPLFFLILGQARGDEEIFFKSLPGRDNDYEAW
;
A
#
# COMPACT_ATOMS: atom_id res chain seq x y z
N MET A 1 -13.54 1.73 20.26
CA MET A 1 -14.47 1.44 19.15
C MET A 1 -13.64 0.89 18.00
N SER A 2 -13.71 -0.41 17.76
CA SER A 2 -12.93 -1.09 16.72
C SER A 2 -13.54 -0.72 15.37
N HIS A 3 -12.77 -0.04 14.52
CA HIS A 3 -13.21 0.25 13.15
C HIS A 3 -13.14 -1.07 12.37
N VAL A 4 -14.30 -1.69 12.13
CA VAL A 4 -14.42 -2.87 11.29
C VAL A 4 -14.46 -2.36 9.86
N ILE A 5 -13.45 -2.67 9.06
CA ILE A 5 -13.54 -2.54 7.60
C ILE A 5 -14.78 -3.32 7.18
N ARG A 6 -15.82 -2.62 6.71
CA ARG A 6 -16.92 -3.30 6.03
C ARG A 6 -16.30 -3.95 4.80
N PRO A 7 -16.45 -5.27 4.58
CA PRO A 7 -15.88 -5.91 3.41
C PRO A 7 -16.41 -5.17 2.19
N GLN A 8 -15.55 -4.42 1.50
CA GLN A 8 -15.84 -4.02 0.14
C GLN A 8 -15.80 -5.33 -0.64
N MET A 9 -16.97 -5.94 -0.82
CA MET A 9 -17.15 -6.95 -1.84
C MET A 9 -16.99 -6.23 -3.19
N PHE A 10 -15.75 -6.07 -3.63
CA PHE A 10 -15.51 -6.17 -5.06
C PHE A 10 -16.14 -7.50 -5.47
N ARG A 11 -16.90 -7.49 -6.56
CA ARG A 11 -17.75 -8.61 -6.96
C ARG A 11 -17.03 -9.97 -7.05
N ASN A 12 -15.68 -9.97 -6.99
CA ASN A 12 -14.79 -11.12 -7.13
C ASN A 12 -13.71 -11.27 -6.03
N VAL A 13 -13.73 -10.51 -4.93
CA VAL A 13 -12.67 -10.59 -3.90
C VAL A 13 -13.19 -11.31 -2.66
N SER A 14 -12.59 -12.47 -2.34
CA SER A 14 -12.86 -13.24 -1.13
C SER A 14 -11.66 -13.14 -0.19
N ALA A 15 -11.64 -12.11 0.66
CA ALA A 15 -10.65 -11.94 1.71
C ALA A 15 -11.31 -11.35 2.96
N SER A 16 -10.90 -11.83 4.13
CA SER A 16 -11.30 -11.31 5.43
C SER A 16 -10.15 -10.48 6.04
N PRO A 17 -10.43 -9.38 6.75
CA PRO A 17 -9.42 -8.66 7.52
C PRO A 17 -8.70 -9.50 8.59
N LYS A 18 -9.21 -10.70 8.89
CA LYS A 18 -8.60 -11.66 9.82
C LYS A 18 -7.68 -12.67 9.14
N ASP A 19 -7.72 -12.77 7.81
CA ASP A 19 -6.86 -13.69 7.07
C ASP A 19 -5.41 -13.17 7.13
N PRO A 20 -4.40 -14.05 7.06
CA PRO A 20 -3.02 -13.61 6.90
C PRO A 20 -2.88 -12.68 5.71
N ILE A 21 -2.19 -11.57 5.87
CA ILE A 21 -2.04 -10.56 4.81
C ILE A 21 -1.31 -11.07 3.57
N SER A 22 -0.44 -12.08 3.73
CA SER A 22 0.20 -12.78 2.61
C SER A 22 -0.80 -13.56 1.74
N SER A 23 -1.99 -13.89 2.25
CA SER A 23 -3.04 -14.54 1.47
C SER A 23 -4.03 -13.54 0.85
N TRP A 24 -3.88 -12.24 1.10
CA TRP A 24 -4.77 -11.24 0.53
C TRP A 24 -4.44 -11.01 -0.94
N PRO A 25 -5.45 -10.95 -1.83
CA PRO A 25 -5.22 -10.71 -3.25
C PRO A 25 -4.87 -9.25 -3.53
N TYR A 26 -4.28 -8.99 -4.70
CA TYR A 26 -3.86 -7.67 -5.18
C TYR A 26 -4.92 -6.58 -4.98
N GLU A 27 -6.19 -6.88 -5.29
CA GLU A 27 -7.29 -5.91 -5.20
C GLU A 27 -7.54 -5.43 -3.78
N VAL A 28 -7.23 -6.24 -2.76
CA VAL A 28 -7.33 -5.83 -1.35
C VAL A 28 -6.24 -4.83 -0.99
N TYR A 29 -5.03 -4.99 -1.54
CA TYR A 29 -3.95 -4.02 -1.35
C TYR A 29 -4.37 -2.67 -1.94
N VAL A 30 -4.83 -2.67 -3.19
CA VAL A 30 -5.33 -1.48 -3.89
C VAL A 30 -6.46 -0.81 -3.12
N ALA A 31 -7.48 -1.58 -2.72
CA ALA A 31 -8.63 -1.05 -2.00
C ALA A 31 -8.24 -0.46 -0.64
N THR A 32 -7.30 -1.10 0.07
CA THR A 32 -6.82 -0.62 1.36
C THR A 32 -6.02 0.67 1.21
N LEU A 33 -5.19 0.79 0.17
CA LEU A 33 -4.45 2.02 -0.12
C LEU A 33 -5.36 3.17 -0.60
N GLN A 34 -6.44 2.86 -1.32
CA GLN A 34 -7.37 3.85 -1.86
C GLN A 34 -8.42 4.33 -0.85
N TYR A 35 -8.93 3.44 0.00
CA TYR A 35 -10.08 3.73 0.87
C TYR A 35 -9.82 3.50 2.36
N GLY A 36 -8.69 2.87 2.71
CA GLY A 36 -8.32 2.61 4.09
C GLY A 36 -7.82 3.85 4.80
N ASN A 37 -7.57 3.71 6.10
CA ASN A 37 -6.92 4.72 6.93
C ASN A 37 -5.62 4.18 7.53
N VAL A 38 -4.92 5.02 8.30
CA VAL A 38 -3.63 4.68 8.94
C VAL A 38 -3.65 3.38 9.76
N PHE A 39 -4.77 3.02 10.38
CA PHE A 39 -4.89 1.76 11.12
C PHE A 39 -4.96 0.54 10.20
N ASP A 40 -5.62 0.68 9.04
CA ASP A 40 -5.71 -0.37 8.03
C ASP A 40 -4.36 -0.56 7.32
N TRP A 41 -3.59 0.53 7.17
CA TRP A 41 -2.26 0.52 6.54
C TRP A 41 -1.18 -0.07 7.43
N ARG A 42 -1.36 -0.02 8.76
CA ARG A 42 -0.33 -0.41 9.74
C ARG A 42 0.20 -1.82 9.50
N VAL A 43 -0.67 -2.77 9.19
CA VAL A 43 -0.29 -4.18 9.03
C VAL A 43 0.68 -4.39 7.85
N PHE A 44 0.49 -3.68 6.74
CA PHE A 44 1.43 -3.72 5.61
C PHE A 44 2.78 -3.15 6.01
N ALA A 45 2.80 -2.01 6.71
CA ALA A 45 4.04 -1.37 7.13
C ALA A 45 4.83 -2.23 8.14
N GLU A 46 4.14 -2.96 9.01
CA GLU A 46 4.77 -3.92 9.93
C GLU A 46 5.40 -5.09 9.18
N GLU A 47 4.67 -5.69 8.23
CA GLU A 47 5.19 -6.81 7.45
C GLU A 47 6.35 -6.43 6.52
N ILE A 48 6.27 -5.27 5.86
CA ILE A 48 7.35 -4.78 4.98
C ILE A 48 8.63 -4.52 5.77
N ARG A 49 8.53 -3.96 6.99
CA ARG A 49 9.71 -3.78 7.84
C ARG A 49 10.29 -5.11 8.32
N ARG A 50 9.43 -6.11 8.52
CA ARG A 50 9.84 -7.45 8.97
C ARG A 50 10.55 -8.22 7.86
N ASP A 51 10.01 -8.15 6.64
CA ASP A 51 10.54 -8.86 5.47
C ASP A 51 10.46 -7.97 4.20
N PRO A 52 11.46 -7.09 3.98
CA PRO A 52 11.44 -6.08 2.90
C PRO A 52 11.47 -6.65 1.48
N TRP A 53 11.76 -7.94 1.34
CA TRP A 53 11.86 -8.68 0.08
C TRP A 53 10.88 -9.86 0.03
N GLY A 54 9.99 -9.96 1.03
CA GLY A 54 8.95 -10.98 1.10
C GLY A 54 7.78 -10.70 0.17
N GLU A 55 6.88 -11.68 0.06
CA GLU A 55 5.74 -11.64 -0.87
C GLU A 55 4.86 -10.38 -0.70
N VAL A 56 4.61 -9.97 0.54
CA VAL A 56 3.82 -8.75 0.85
C VAL A 56 4.53 -7.50 0.35
N ALA A 57 5.85 -7.42 0.52
CA ALA A 57 6.64 -6.27 0.11
C ALA A 57 6.74 -6.20 -1.42
N GLU A 58 6.93 -7.34 -2.11
CA GLU A 58 6.94 -7.41 -3.56
C GLU A 58 5.58 -7.05 -4.16
N LEU A 59 4.48 -7.57 -3.61
CA LEU A 59 3.13 -7.24 -4.10
C LEU A 59 2.81 -5.76 -3.88
N MET A 60 3.14 -5.21 -2.71
CA MET A 60 3.01 -3.77 -2.45
C MET A 60 3.88 -2.96 -3.42
N ASN A 61 5.10 -3.41 -3.70
CA ASN A 61 6.00 -2.75 -4.64
C ASN A 61 5.38 -2.68 -6.04
N SER A 62 4.75 -3.74 -6.52
CA SER A 62 3.97 -3.71 -7.77
C SER A 62 2.83 -2.70 -7.71
N VAL A 63 2.01 -2.72 -6.64
CA VAL A 63 0.87 -1.81 -6.48
C VAL A 63 1.30 -0.34 -6.56
N VAL A 64 2.34 0.07 -5.83
CA VAL A 64 2.74 1.49 -5.79
C VAL A 64 3.42 1.98 -7.08
N HIS A 65 4.00 1.08 -7.88
CA HIS A 65 4.57 1.41 -9.18
C HIS A 65 3.50 1.44 -10.29
N GLU A 66 2.51 0.54 -10.23
CA GLU A 66 1.42 0.47 -11.22
C GLU A 66 0.34 1.52 -10.96
N LEU A 67 0.04 1.80 -9.69
CA LEU A 67 -0.99 2.73 -9.24
C LEU A 67 -0.38 3.79 -8.32
N PRO A 68 0.47 4.69 -8.87
CA PRO A 68 1.22 5.65 -8.06
C PRO A 68 0.34 6.73 -7.42
N ASN A 69 -0.88 6.93 -7.93
CA ASN A 69 -1.80 8.00 -7.52
C ASN A 69 -2.85 7.58 -6.48
N LEU A 70 -2.78 6.35 -5.92
CA LEU A 70 -3.65 6.01 -4.79
C LEU A 70 -3.23 6.83 -3.56
N ASP A 71 -4.20 7.15 -2.70
CA ASP A 71 -4.03 8.03 -1.54
C ASP A 71 -2.79 7.69 -0.69
N ALA A 72 -2.53 6.40 -0.45
CA ALA A 72 -1.38 5.94 0.34
C ALA A 72 -0.19 5.38 -0.47
N SER A 73 -0.25 5.33 -1.81
CA SER A 73 0.84 4.79 -2.64
C SER A 73 2.20 5.49 -2.41
N PRO A 74 2.28 6.85 -2.36
CA PRO A 74 3.55 7.53 -2.09
C PRO A 74 4.14 7.20 -0.72
N LEU A 75 3.29 7.00 0.30
CA LEU A 75 3.73 6.59 1.63
C LEU A 75 4.38 5.19 1.59
N PHE A 76 3.74 4.24 0.92
CA PHE A 76 4.26 2.87 0.83
C PHE A 76 5.50 2.74 -0.04
N PHE A 77 5.64 3.58 -1.08
CA PHE A 77 6.90 3.72 -1.82
C PHE A 77 8.07 4.09 -0.89
N LEU A 78 7.88 5.09 -0.02
CA LEU A 78 8.89 5.49 0.96
C LEU A 78 9.19 4.38 1.98
N ILE A 79 8.16 3.71 2.50
CA ILE A 79 8.31 2.61 3.45
C ILE A 79 9.12 1.46 2.84
N LEU A 80 8.84 1.08 1.59
CA LEU A 80 9.57 0.03 0.88
C LEU A 80 11.04 0.38 0.68
N GLY A 81 11.35 1.57 0.15
CA GLY A 81 12.73 1.98 -0.04
C GLY A 81 13.48 2.07 1.29
N GLN A 82 12.87 2.66 2.31
CA GLN A 82 13.46 2.75 3.66
C GLN A 82 13.71 1.36 4.26
N ALA A 83 12.77 0.42 4.12
CA ALA A 83 12.93 -0.95 4.61
C ALA A 83 14.02 -1.73 3.85
N ARG A 84 14.24 -1.41 2.58
CA ARG A 84 15.29 -2.00 1.72
C ARG A 84 16.66 -1.36 1.88
N GLY A 85 16.80 -0.34 2.72
CA GLY A 85 18.06 0.37 2.97
C GLY A 85 18.44 1.35 1.86
N ASP A 86 17.46 1.87 1.11
CA ASP A 86 17.68 2.94 0.14
C ASP A 86 17.90 4.26 0.86
N GLU A 87 19.18 4.62 1.07
CA GLU A 87 19.59 5.83 1.81
C GLU A 87 19.06 7.12 1.17
N GLU A 88 18.77 7.09 -0.13
CA GLU A 88 18.33 8.26 -0.88
C GLU A 88 16.80 8.31 -1.06
N ILE A 89 16.03 7.36 -0.50
CA ILE A 89 14.60 7.21 -0.79
C ILE A 89 13.78 8.50 -0.59
N PHE A 90 14.12 9.30 0.42
CA PHE A 90 13.42 10.55 0.74
C PHE A 90 13.79 11.72 -0.19
N PHE A 91 14.85 11.58 -0.99
CA PHE A 91 15.26 12.55 -2.00
C PHE A 91 14.75 12.21 -3.40
N LYS A 92 14.22 10.99 -3.60
CA LYS A 92 13.65 10.56 -4.87
C LYS A 92 12.32 11.27 -5.14
N SER A 93 12.04 11.50 -6.42
CA SER A 93 10.72 11.94 -6.83
C SER A 93 9.68 10.89 -6.42
N LEU A 94 8.58 11.34 -5.82
CA LEU A 94 7.50 10.44 -5.46
C LEU A 94 6.77 9.98 -6.73
N PRO A 95 6.43 8.69 -6.83
CA PRO A 95 5.58 8.20 -7.92
C PRO A 95 4.29 9.03 -7.99
N GLY A 96 3.86 9.38 -9.21
CA GLY A 96 2.56 10.02 -9.41
C GLY A 96 2.50 11.52 -9.09
N ARG A 97 3.59 12.11 -8.61
CA ARG A 97 3.68 13.54 -8.29
C ARG A 97 4.28 14.37 -9.44
N ASP A 98 4.00 14.00 -10.69
CA ASP A 98 4.30 14.86 -11.84
C ASP A 98 3.03 15.68 -12.15
N ASN A 99 2.92 16.83 -11.47
CA ASN A 99 2.16 18.04 -11.78
C ASN A 99 0.95 17.95 -12.76
N ASP A 100 -0.21 17.49 -12.28
CA ASP A 100 -1.52 17.71 -12.94
C ASP A 100 -2.36 18.81 -12.24
N TYR A 101 -1.76 19.66 -11.41
CA TYR A 101 -2.40 20.92 -11.00
C TYR A 101 -2.21 21.98 -12.10
N GLU A 102 -2.64 21.66 -13.33
CA GLU A 102 -3.06 22.72 -14.25
C GLU A 102 -4.27 23.39 -13.61
N ALA A 103 -4.06 24.64 -13.20
CA ALA A 103 -5.02 25.46 -12.49
C ALA A 103 -6.27 25.64 -13.38
N TRP A 104 -7.42 25.20 -12.86
CA TRP A 104 -8.73 25.60 -13.37
C TRP A 104 -9.24 26.80 -12.58
#